data_AF-N8UQB0-F1
#
_entry.id   AF-N8UQB0-F1
#
_cell.length_a   1.000
_cell.length_b   1.000
_cell.length_c   1.000
_cell.angle_alpha   90.00
_cell.angle_beta   90.00
_cell.angle_gamma   90.00
#
_symmetry.space_group_name_H-M   'P 1'
#
loop_
_entity.id
_entity.type
_entity.pdbx_description
1 polymer ?
#
loop_
_entity_poly.entity_id
_entity_poly.type
_entity_poly.pdbx_seq_one_letter_code
_entity_poly.pdbx_strand_id
1 'polypeptide(L)'
;MGVQNNSSKYCWIGRVFDLIYYSPKEYLKQIDRSLRQSDYQSDYDILDKINKGLKFEITNVRTLEAESGEASTTKLNCESQLVISFPKGLQKRAENAYFEEQKYQGDGECEESCKPYTLNDHFSDSEYPLSLEDDQLKGEFLYDLTKTDKDGLVFNIPSQNSVIEGVVFMATRAVQYVAYLKENQRIEKEGAAYQQEYDANESAQTDLAQKAMDVRKKELDAEKAKQVERLNQAWDQFTPEQKAQLQQDQSDWFEKRDVDCKVLSQKSVYDIAEKDMETYQKQARYWNDAMRQQNQDMQYTQCFTKRTVERVVYLNNVFN
;
A
#
# COMPACT_ATOMS: atom_id res chain seq x y z
N MET A 1 -36.39 -16.27 -56.18
CA MET A 1 -37.16 -15.61 -55.11
C MET A 1 -36.59 -16.12 -53.79
N GLY A 2 -35.81 -15.29 -53.10
CA GLY A 2 -35.10 -15.69 -51.88
C GLY A 2 -36.08 -15.89 -50.72
N VAL A 3 -36.04 -17.06 -50.10
CA VAL A 3 -36.74 -17.34 -48.85
C VAL A 3 -36.11 -16.44 -47.78
N GLN A 4 -36.81 -15.38 -47.37
CA GLN A 4 -36.46 -14.68 -46.14
C GLN A 4 -36.55 -15.69 -45.00
N ASN A 5 -35.42 -15.91 -44.34
CA ASN A 5 -35.27 -16.89 -43.27
C ASN A 5 -36.17 -16.49 -42.09
N ASN A 6 -37.31 -17.18 -41.92
CA ASN A 6 -38.31 -16.88 -40.88
C ASN A 6 -37.70 -16.86 -39.45
N SER A 7 -36.61 -17.60 -39.22
CA SER A 7 -35.89 -17.63 -37.94
C SER A 7 -35.30 -16.26 -37.55
N SER A 8 -34.81 -15.48 -38.53
CA SER A 8 -34.30 -14.13 -38.27
C SER A 8 -35.43 -13.22 -37.76
N LYS A 9 -36.62 -13.31 -38.37
CA LYS A 9 -37.79 -12.51 -37.99
C LYS A 9 -38.19 -12.70 -36.51
N TYR A 10 -38.06 -13.90 -35.98
CA TYR A 10 -38.38 -14.19 -34.57
C TYR A 10 -37.32 -13.62 -33.60
N CYS A 11 -36.02 -13.71 -33.93
CA CYS A 11 -34.98 -13.03 -33.14
C CYS A 11 -35.20 -11.50 -33.12
N TRP A 12 -35.70 -10.90 -34.20
CA TRP A 12 -36.08 -9.47 -34.25
C TRP A 12 -37.30 -9.12 -33.38
N ILE A 13 -38.23 -10.05 -33.14
CA ILE A 13 -39.39 -9.81 -32.27
C ILE A 13 -38.97 -9.79 -30.79
N GLY A 14 -38.02 -10.63 -30.39
CA GLY A 14 -37.44 -10.62 -29.03
C GLY A 14 -36.78 -9.32 -28.64
N ARG A 15 -36.11 -8.70 -29.62
CA ARG A 15 -35.54 -7.35 -29.51
C ARG A 15 -36.50 -6.34 -28.86
N VAL A 16 -37.78 -6.37 -29.22
CA VAL A 16 -38.77 -5.37 -28.78
C VAL A 16 -39.21 -5.61 -27.33
N PHE A 17 -39.32 -6.87 -26.90
CA PHE A 17 -39.71 -7.19 -25.53
C PHE A 17 -38.60 -6.82 -24.54
N ASP A 18 -37.35 -7.07 -24.90
CA ASP A 18 -36.19 -6.86 -24.03
C ASP A 18 -35.85 -5.39 -23.85
N LEU A 19 -35.87 -4.61 -24.95
CA LEU A 19 -35.59 -3.17 -24.94
C LEU A 19 -36.60 -2.36 -24.12
N ILE A 20 -37.87 -2.75 -24.15
CA ILE A 20 -38.94 -1.95 -23.55
C ILE A 20 -39.19 -2.37 -22.10
N TYR A 21 -39.02 -3.65 -21.75
CA TYR A 21 -39.52 -4.16 -20.49
C TYR A 21 -38.50 -4.88 -19.60
N TYR A 22 -37.59 -5.67 -20.16
CA TYR A 22 -36.70 -6.51 -19.35
C TYR A 22 -35.48 -5.74 -18.84
N SER A 23 -34.67 -5.19 -19.75
CA SER A 23 -33.37 -4.57 -19.42
C SER A 23 -33.48 -3.37 -18.45
N PRO A 24 -34.43 -2.43 -18.62
CA PRO A 24 -34.59 -1.33 -17.67
C PRO A 24 -35.04 -1.80 -16.27
N LYS A 25 -35.92 -2.82 -16.19
CA LYS A 25 -36.42 -3.32 -14.89
C LYS A 25 -35.33 -4.06 -14.13
N GLU A 26 -34.57 -4.90 -14.82
CA GLU A 26 -33.49 -5.65 -14.17
C GLU A 26 -32.38 -4.71 -13.71
N TYR A 27 -32.01 -3.71 -14.52
CA TYR A 27 -31.13 -2.63 -14.09
C TYR A 27 -31.61 -1.95 -12.79
N LEU A 28 -32.86 -1.47 -12.76
CA LEU A 28 -33.41 -0.76 -11.60
C LEU A 28 -33.41 -1.61 -10.32
N LYS A 29 -33.68 -2.91 -10.44
CA LYS A 29 -33.63 -3.86 -9.33
C LYS A 29 -32.21 -4.09 -8.82
N GLN A 30 -31.25 -4.22 -9.74
CA GLN A 30 -29.85 -4.48 -9.39
C GLN A 30 -29.16 -3.26 -8.81
N ILE A 31 -29.40 -2.05 -9.34
CA ILE A 31 -28.83 -0.81 -8.78
C ILE A 31 -29.36 -0.57 -7.37
N ASP A 32 -30.66 -0.71 -7.15
CA ASP A 32 -31.27 -0.58 -5.83
C ASP A 32 -30.68 -1.59 -4.81
N ARG A 33 -30.41 -2.83 -5.24
CA ARG A 33 -29.69 -3.81 -4.40
C ARG A 33 -28.24 -3.37 -4.13
N SER A 34 -27.51 -2.96 -5.15
CA SER A 34 -26.09 -2.55 -5.03
C SER A 34 -25.93 -1.38 -4.05
N LEU A 35 -26.78 -0.35 -4.15
CA LEU A 35 -26.72 0.82 -3.27
C LEU A 35 -27.08 0.48 -1.82
N ARG A 36 -28.05 -0.42 -1.58
CA ARG A 36 -28.39 -0.89 -0.22
C ARG A 36 -27.29 -1.70 0.44
N GLN A 37 -26.48 -2.39 -0.35
CA GLN A 37 -25.40 -3.25 0.16
C GLN A 37 -24.09 -2.50 0.35
N SER A 38 -24.03 -1.23 -0.04
CA SER A 38 -22.83 -0.42 0.06
C SER A 38 -22.84 0.46 1.31
N ASP A 39 -21.68 0.58 1.94
CA ASP A 39 -21.49 1.47 3.10
C ASP A 39 -21.33 2.95 2.69
N TYR A 40 -21.24 3.24 1.39
CA TYR A 40 -21.05 4.59 0.88
C TYR A 40 -22.37 5.32 0.63
N GLN A 41 -22.46 6.56 1.13
CA GLN A 41 -23.58 7.45 0.84
C GLN A 41 -23.71 7.69 -0.67
N SER A 42 -24.92 7.49 -1.19
CA SER A 42 -25.25 7.68 -2.61
C SER A 42 -25.95 9.01 -2.88
N ASP A 43 -25.61 9.64 -4.00
CA ASP A 43 -26.27 10.83 -4.52
C ASP A 43 -27.51 10.44 -5.34
N TYR A 44 -28.68 10.53 -4.72
CA TYR A 44 -29.95 10.16 -5.35
C TYR A 44 -30.41 11.11 -6.47
N ASP A 45 -29.95 12.37 -6.47
CA ASP A 45 -30.25 13.30 -7.56
C ASP A 45 -29.49 12.92 -8.83
N ILE A 46 -28.25 12.44 -8.67
CA ILE A 46 -27.47 11.86 -9.77
C ILE A 46 -28.08 10.52 -10.20
N LEU A 47 -28.51 9.66 -9.26
CA LEU A 47 -29.17 8.40 -9.59
C LEU A 47 -30.43 8.62 -10.46
N ASP A 48 -31.27 9.59 -10.09
CA ASP A 48 -32.47 9.93 -10.86
C ASP A 48 -32.14 10.38 -12.29
N LYS A 49 -31.09 11.21 -12.45
CA LYS A 49 -30.60 11.65 -13.77
C LYS A 49 -30.07 10.48 -14.60
N ILE A 50 -29.35 9.55 -13.99
CA ILE A 50 -28.87 8.33 -14.65
C ILE A 50 -30.07 7.51 -15.12
N ASN A 51 -30.97 7.17 -14.21
CA ASN A 51 -32.15 6.34 -14.50
C ASN A 51 -33.00 6.90 -15.65
N LYS A 52 -33.15 8.23 -15.73
CA LYS A 52 -33.89 8.90 -16.82
C LYS A 52 -33.10 9.04 -18.12
N GLY A 53 -31.76 9.00 -18.03
CA GLY A 53 -30.85 9.26 -19.15
C GLY A 53 -30.36 8.02 -19.89
N LEU A 54 -30.48 6.83 -19.29
CA LEU A 54 -30.06 5.57 -19.92
C LEU A 54 -30.91 5.23 -21.14
N LYS A 55 -30.25 4.82 -22.22
CA LYS A 55 -30.90 4.30 -23.42
C LYS A 55 -30.35 2.93 -23.76
N PHE A 56 -31.24 1.97 -23.90
CA PHE A 56 -30.91 0.60 -24.26
C PHE A 56 -31.15 0.42 -25.76
N GLU A 57 -30.19 -0.20 -26.45
CA GLU A 57 -30.29 -0.52 -27.86
C GLU A 57 -29.74 -1.94 -28.11
N ILE A 58 -30.44 -2.73 -28.93
CA ILE A 58 -29.96 -4.02 -29.39
C ILE A 58 -29.60 -3.89 -30.86
N THR A 59 -28.39 -4.28 -31.22
CA THR A 59 -27.86 -4.27 -32.58
C THR A 59 -27.38 -5.68 -32.96
N ASN A 60 -27.01 -5.88 -34.23
CA ASN A 60 -26.34 -7.10 -34.71
C ASN A 60 -27.05 -8.43 -34.39
N VAL A 61 -28.38 -8.46 -34.51
CA VAL A 61 -29.20 -9.65 -34.21
C VAL A 61 -28.94 -10.76 -35.24
N ARG A 62 -28.57 -11.95 -34.76
CA ARG A 62 -28.39 -13.17 -35.57
C ARG A 62 -28.91 -14.41 -34.85
N THR A 63 -29.24 -15.43 -35.63
CA THR A 63 -29.60 -16.76 -35.13
C THR A 63 -28.34 -17.62 -35.11
N LEU A 64 -28.11 -18.36 -34.02
CA LEU A 64 -27.02 -19.32 -33.90
C LEU A 64 -27.45 -20.68 -34.45
N GLU A 65 -26.52 -21.38 -35.09
CA GLU A 65 -26.75 -22.74 -35.58
C GLU A 65 -26.85 -23.72 -34.39
N ALA A 66 -27.72 -24.73 -34.52
CA ALA A 66 -27.87 -25.76 -33.49
C ALA A 66 -26.62 -26.65 -33.43
N GLU A 67 -26.11 -26.91 -32.23
CA GLU A 67 -24.85 -27.64 -31.98
C GLU A 67 -24.81 -29.07 -32.56
N SER A 68 -25.96 -29.67 -32.94
CA SER A 68 -26.06 -31.06 -33.38
C SER A 68 -26.48 -31.28 -34.85
N GLY A 69 -26.59 -30.23 -35.67
CA GLY A 69 -27.06 -30.37 -37.06
C GLY A 69 -28.54 -30.78 -37.22
N GLU A 70 -29.24 -31.08 -36.12
CA GLU A 70 -30.69 -31.19 -36.07
C GLU A 70 -31.28 -29.82 -35.71
N ALA A 71 -31.87 -29.14 -36.70
CA ALA A 71 -32.60 -27.91 -36.46
C ALA A 71 -33.80 -28.20 -35.54
N SER A 72 -33.73 -27.75 -34.28
CA SER A 72 -34.90 -27.71 -33.41
C SER A 72 -35.95 -26.80 -34.05
N THR A 73 -37.10 -27.35 -34.42
CA THR A 73 -38.20 -26.58 -35.03
C THR A 73 -38.92 -25.68 -34.02
N THR A 74 -38.61 -25.82 -32.73
CA THR A 74 -39.30 -25.13 -31.62
C THR A 74 -38.38 -24.26 -30.78
N LYS A 75 -37.05 -24.36 -30.90
CA LYS A 75 -36.09 -23.51 -30.19
C LYS A 75 -35.16 -22.77 -31.15
N LEU A 76 -34.98 -21.47 -30.92
CA LEU A 76 -34.03 -20.64 -31.64
C LEU A 76 -33.09 -19.99 -30.63
N ASN A 77 -31.79 -20.20 -30.82
CA ASN A 77 -30.76 -19.49 -30.05
C ASN A 77 -30.43 -18.21 -30.83
N CYS A 78 -30.50 -17.07 -30.16
CA CYS A 78 -30.24 -15.77 -30.77
C CYS A 78 -29.05 -15.11 -30.06
N GLU A 79 -28.21 -14.48 -30.85
CA GLU A 79 -27.13 -13.61 -30.39
C GLU A 79 -27.40 -12.21 -30.91
N SER A 80 -27.10 -11.23 -30.08
CA SER A 80 -27.13 -9.82 -30.44
C SER A 80 -26.09 -9.05 -29.63
N GLN A 81 -25.96 -7.76 -29.92
CA GLN A 81 -25.16 -6.86 -29.11
C GLN A 81 -26.08 -5.91 -28.35
N LEU A 82 -25.94 -5.86 -27.02
CA LEU A 82 -26.61 -4.87 -26.18
C LEU A 82 -25.69 -3.67 -26.03
N VAL A 83 -26.19 -2.50 -26.42
CA VAL A 83 -25.55 -1.20 -26.32
C VAL A 83 -26.35 -0.34 -25.36
N ILE A 84 -25.71 0.13 -24.29
CA ILE A 84 -26.32 1.08 -23.37
C ILE A 84 -25.62 2.42 -23.54
N SER A 85 -26.38 3.43 -23.97
CA SER A 85 -25.90 4.81 -24.02
C SER A 85 -26.20 5.53 -22.71
N PHE A 86 -25.18 6.15 -22.16
CA PHE A 86 -25.22 6.90 -20.92
C PHE A 86 -25.61 8.37 -21.14
N PRO A 87 -26.17 9.04 -20.12
CA PRO A 87 -26.19 10.49 -20.11
C PRO A 87 -24.75 11.04 -20.14
N LYS A 88 -24.54 12.12 -20.89
CA LYS A 88 -23.21 12.70 -21.11
C LYS A 88 -22.44 12.91 -19.81
N GLY A 89 -21.19 12.44 -19.79
CA GLY A 89 -20.27 12.62 -18.66
C GLY A 89 -20.45 11.61 -17.52
N LEU A 90 -21.44 10.71 -17.59
CA LEU A 90 -21.56 9.63 -16.63
C LEU A 90 -20.36 8.70 -16.67
N GLN A 91 -19.88 8.34 -17.88
CA GLN A 91 -18.69 7.51 -18.01
C GLN A 91 -17.51 8.15 -17.27
N LYS A 92 -17.24 9.43 -17.56
CA LYS A 92 -16.12 10.14 -16.93
C LYS A 92 -16.26 10.22 -15.40
N ARG A 93 -17.49 10.42 -14.91
CA ARG A 93 -17.75 10.42 -13.47
C ARG A 93 -17.51 9.05 -12.84
N ALA A 94 -17.93 7.97 -13.49
CA ALA A 94 -17.70 6.61 -13.03
C ALA A 94 -16.20 6.26 -13.04
N GLU A 95 -15.46 6.67 -14.08
CA GLU A 95 -13.99 6.53 -14.16
C GLU A 95 -13.31 7.24 -12.98
N ASN A 96 -13.66 8.50 -12.73
CA ASN A 96 -13.08 9.24 -11.60
C ASN A 96 -13.42 8.59 -10.25
N ALA A 97 -14.65 8.10 -10.10
CA ALA A 97 -15.07 7.40 -8.89
C ALA A 97 -14.35 6.07 -8.68
N TYR A 98 -14.09 5.33 -9.75
CA TYR A 98 -13.31 4.12 -9.74
C TYR A 98 -11.88 4.38 -9.24
N PHE A 99 -11.24 5.44 -9.74
CA PHE A 99 -9.91 5.84 -9.27
C PHE A 99 -9.89 6.28 -7.81
N GLU A 100 -10.88 7.07 -7.36
CA GLU A 100 -10.94 7.49 -5.96
C GLU A 100 -11.18 6.30 -5.03
N GLU A 101 -12.09 5.37 -5.38
CA GLU A 101 -12.35 4.17 -4.57
C GLU A 101 -11.06 3.37 -4.36
N GLN A 102 -10.22 3.25 -5.38
CA GLN A 102 -9.00 2.44 -5.34
C GLN A 102 -7.79 3.11 -4.68
N LYS A 103 -7.82 4.44 -4.48
CA LYS A 103 -6.65 5.25 -4.11
C LYS A 103 -5.87 4.71 -2.90
N TYR A 104 -6.57 4.12 -1.92
CA TYR A 104 -5.99 3.55 -0.71
C TYR A 104 -6.34 2.06 -0.49
N GLN A 105 -6.87 1.37 -1.51
CA GLN A 105 -7.23 -0.05 -1.42
C GLN A 105 -6.08 -1.01 -1.79
N GLY A 106 -4.91 -0.48 -2.15
CA GLY A 106 -3.70 -1.27 -2.34
C GLY A 106 -3.04 -1.64 -1.01
N ASP A 107 -2.61 -2.88 -0.89
CA ASP A 107 -1.84 -3.50 0.19
C ASP A 107 -0.40 -2.96 0.35
N GLY A 108 -0.12 -1.75 -0.15
CA GLY A 108 1.20 -1.12 -0.02
C GLY A 108 2.30 -1.78 -0.87
N GLU A 109 2.01 -2.84 -1.63
CA GLU A 109 3.00 -3.56 -2.45
C GLU A 109 3.09 -3.09 -3.91
N CYS A 110 2.44 -1.99 -4.28
CA CYS A 110 2.57 -1.42 -5.62
C CYS A 110 3.40 -0.14 -5.61
N GLU A 111 4.70 -0.27 -5.35
CA GLU A 111 5.68 0.80 -5.61
C GLU A 111 5.76 1.08 -7.12
N GLU A 112 5.48 2.34 -7.50
CA GLU A 112 5.89 3.06 -8.72
C GLU A 112 5.66 2.47 -10.14
N SER A 113 5.21 1.21 -10.32
CA SER A 113 5.18 0.57 -11.65
C SER A 113 3.87 -0.10 -12.08
N CYS A 114 2.85 -0.17 -11.21
CA CYS A 114 1.55 -0.66 -11.64
C CYS A 114 0.82 0.46 -12.41
N LYS A 115 0.58 0.24 -13.70
CA LYS A 115 -0.39 1.06 -14.43
C LYS A 115 -1.68 1.12 -13.58
N PRO A 116 -2.27 2.30 -13.35
CA PRO A 116 -3.52 2.37 -12.62
C PRO A 116 -4.55 1.56 -13.41
N TYR A 117 -5.01 0.45 -12.82
CA TYR A 117 -6.00 -0.42 -13.45
C TYR A 117 -7.23 0.45 -13.71
N THR A 118 -7.56 0.67 -14.98
CA THR A 118 -8.60 1.62 -15.34
C THR A 118 -9.96 0.96 -15.31
N LEU A 119 -11.03 1.76 -15.27
CA LEU A 119 -12.39 1.25 -15.43
C LEU A 119 -12.56 0.49 -16.77
N ASN A 120 -11.83 0.88 -17.81
CA ASN A 120 -11.87 0.18 -19.08
C ASN A 120 -11.14 -1.18 -19.02
N ASP A 121 -10.02 -1.27 -18.30
CA ASP A 121 -9.32 -2.54 -18.08
C ASP A 121 -10.21 -3.51 -17.29
N HIS A 122 -10.92 -3.01 -16.26
CA HIS A 122 -11.90 -3.79 -15.50
C HIS A 122 -12.96 -4.46 -16.39
N PHE A 123 -13.45 -3.73 -17.40
CA PHE A 123 -14.45 -4.27 -18.32
C PHE A 123 -13.84 -5.17 -19.39
N SER A 124 -12.64 -4.86 -19.87
CA SER A 124 -11.99 -5.58 -20.96
C SER A 124 -11.40 -6.93 -20.52
N ASP A 125 -10.96 -7.05 -19.26
CA ASP A 125 -10.27 -8.23 -18.74
C ASP A 125 -11.23 -9.26 -18.06
N SER A 126 -12.54 -9.05 -18.16
CA SER A 126 -13.54 -9.95 -17.55
C SER A 126 -13.82 -11.20 -18.40
N GLU A 127 -14.45 -12.23 -17.80
CA GLU A 127 -14.88 -13.45 -18.52
C GLU A 127 -15.86 -13.15 -19.67
N TYR A 128 -16.62 -12.05 -19.53
CA TYR A 128 -17.54 -11.53 -20.54
C TYR A 128 -17.17 -10.08 -20.88
N PRO A 129 -16.11 -9.86 -21.69
CA PRO A 129 -15.56 -8.54 -21.93
C PRO A 129 -16.59 -7.53 -22.43
N LEU A 130 -16.55 -6.33 -21.87
CA LEU A 130 -17.37 -5.21 -22.31
C LEU A 130 -16.49 -4.12 -22.91
N SER A 131 -17.02 -3.43 -23.90
CA SER A 131 -16.38 -2.26 -24.51
C SER A 131 -17.03 -0.99 -23.96
N LEU A 132 -16.23 -0.15 -23.29
CA LEU A 132 -16.64 1.14 -22.74
C LEU A 132 -15.99 2.27 -23.56
N GLU A 133 -16.78 2.98 -24.36
CA GLU A 133 -16.29 4.08 -25.20
C GLU A 133 -17.44 5.05 -25.53
N ASP A 134 -17.12 6.34 -25.63
CA ASP A 134 -18.07 7.39 -26.08
C ASP A 134 -19.39 7.47 -25.30
N ASP A 135 -19.34 7.36 -23.96
CA ASP A 135 -20.52 7.29 -23.11
C ASP A 135 -21.44 6.08 -23.49
N GLN A 136 -20.85 4.98 -23.97
CA GLN A 136 -21.56 3.74 -24.27
C GLN A 136 -20.87 2.52 -23.66
N LEU A 137 -21.67 1.59 -23.16
CA LEU A 137 -21.21 0.25 -22.79
C LEU A 137 -21.84 -0.78 -23.72
N LYS A 138 -20.99 -1.63 -24.30
CA LYS A 138 -21.36 -2.59 -25.33
C LYS A 138 -20.90 -3.98 -24.92
N GLY A 139 -21.75 -4.97 -25.13
CA GLY A 139 -21.39 -6.38 -24.93
C GLY A 139 -22.33 -7.32 -25.66
N GLU A 140 -21.94 -8.58 -25.70
CA GLU A 140 -22.75 -9.65 -26.27
C GLU A 140 -24.00 -9.90 -25.42
N PHE A 141 -25.11 -10.23 -26.10
CA PHE A 141 -26.38 -10.56 -25.47
C PHE A 141 -26.99 -11.80 -26.12
N LEU A 142 -27.01 -12.88 -25.34
CA LEU A 142 -27.51 -14.19 -25.74
C LEU A 142 -28.90 -14.43 -25.14
N TYR A 143 -29.82 -14.96 -25.95
CA TYR A 143 -31.18 -15.28 -25.54
C TYR A 143 -31.77 -16.40 -26.38
N ASP A 144 -32.66 -17.19 -25.77
CA ASP A 144 -33.35 -18.27 -26.47
C ASP A 144 -34.82 -17.94 -26.68
N LEU A 145 -35.36 -18.39 -27.81
CA LEU A 145 -36.77 -18.32 -28.16
C LEU A 145 -37.34 -19.72 -28.24
N THR A 146 -38.41 -19.97 -27.50
CA THR A 146 -39.18 -21.21 -27.63
C THR A 146 -40.54 -20.89 -28.24
N LYS A 147 -40.86 -21.52 -29.37
CA LYS A 147 -42.19 -21.43 -29.99
C LYS A 147 -43.18 -22.29 -29.19
N THR A 148 -44.35 -21.72 -28.87
CA THR A 148 -45.42 -22.45 -28.19
C THR A 148 -46.34 -23.15 -29.19
N ASP A 149 -47.12 -24.10 -28.67
CA ASP A 149 -48.16 -24.86 -29.38
C ASP A 149 -49.26 -23.99 -30.01
N LYS A 150 -49.43 -22.74 -29.55
CA LYS A 150 -50.41 -21.76 -30.03
C LYS A 150 -49.80 -20.62 -30.86
N ASP A 151 -48.68 -20.87 -31.52
CA ASP A 151 -47.90 -19.86 -32.26
C ASP A 151 -47.43 -18.66 -31.40
N GLY A 152 -47.37 -18.82 -30.07
CA GLY A 152 -46.75 -17.86 -29.17
C GLY A 152 -45.22 -18.02 -29.13
N LEU A 153 -44.54 -17.03 -28.57
CA LEU A 153 -43.09 -17.06 -28.34
C LEU A 153 -42.82 -16.88 -26.85
N VAL A 154 -41.99 -17.76 -26.29
CA VAL A 154 -41.45 -17.63 -24.93
C VAL A 154 -39.99 -17.23 -25.05
N PHE A 155 -39.63 -16.16 -24.37
CA PHE A 155 -38.26 -15.64 -24.30
C PHE A 155 -37.61 -16.21 -23.04
N ASN A 156 -36.44 -16.83 -23.22
CA ASN A 156 -35.59 -17.26 -22.13
C ASN A 156 -34.31 -16.45 -22.18
N ILE A 157 -34.22 -15.49 -21.26
CA ILE A 157 -33.06 -14.61 -21.13
C ILE A 157 -32.28 -15.12 -19.91
N PRO A 158 -30.96 -15.37 -20.05
CA PRO A 158 -30.13 -15.69 -18.90
C PRO A 158 -30.30 -14.64 -17.81
N SER A 159 -30.38 -15.09 -16.55
CA SER A 159 -30.54 -14.19 -15.40
C SER A 159 -29.33 -13.29 -15.14
N GLN A 160 -28.18 -13.61 -15.75
CA GLN A 160 -26.94 -12.84 -15.68
C GLN A 160 -26.70 -12.20 -17.04
N ASN A 161 -26.44 -10.90 -17.03
CA ASN A 161 -26.16 -10.11 -18.22
C ASN A 161 -25.03 -9.14 -17.87
N SER A 162 -23.85 -9.41 -18.40
CA SER A 162 -22.64 -8.64 -18.11
C SER A 162 -22.81 -7.15 -18.43
N VAL A 163 -23.54 -6.80 -19.48
CA VAL A 163 -23.81 -5.40 -19.85
C VAL A 163 -24.69 -4.71 -18.78
N ILE A 164 -25.73 -5.39 -18.27
CA ILE A 164 -26.56 -4.84 -17.19
C ILE A 164 -25.76 -4.70 -15.90
N GLU A 165 -25.00 -5.72 -15.54
CA GLU A 165 -24.11 -5.72 -14.37
C GLU A 165 -23.07 -4.59 -14.47
N GLY A 166 -22.49 -4.38 -15.65
CA GLY A 166 -21.55 -3.30 -15.90
C GLY A 166 -22.18 -1.91 -15.79
N VAL A 167 -23.42 -1.72 -16.24
CA VAL A 167 -24.12 -0.43 -16.06
C VAL A 167 -24.48 -0.18 -14.59
N VAL A 168 -24.89 -1.21 -13.86
CA VAL A 168 -25.08 -1.13 -12.40
C VAL A 168 -23.77 -0.72 -11.72
N PHE A 169 -22.66 -1.37 -12.08
CA PHE A 169 -21.33 -1.09 -11.56
C PHE A 169 -20.91 0.36 -11.78
N MET A 170 -21.12 0.90 -13.00
CA MET A 170 -20.82 2.29 -13.32
C MET A 170 -21.73 3.26 -12.56
N ALA A 171 -23.04 2.98 -12.53
CA ALA A 171 -24.01 3.84 -11.87
C ALA A 171 -23.74 3.93 -10.36
N THR A 172 -23.47 2.81 -9.69
CA THR A 172 -23.13 2.75 -8.27
C THR A 172 -21.96 3.66 -7.94
N ARG A 173 -20.84 3.52 -8.67
CA ARG A 173 -19.66 4.35 -8.44
C ARG A 173 -19.92 5.82 -8.73
N ALA A 174 -20.62 6.12 -9.83
CA ALA A 174 -20.93 7.49 -10.17
C ALA A 174 -21.77 8.19 -9.08
N VAL A 175 -22.73 7.49 -8.47
CA VAL A 175 -23.55 8.08 -7.38
C VAL A 175 -22.79 8.14 -6.05
N GLN A 176 -21.77 7.29 -5.86
CA GLN A 176 -20.94 7.25 -4.65
C GLN A 176 -19.67 8.09 -4.74
N TYR A 177 -19.38 8.69 -5.89
CA TYR A 177 -18.14 9.46 -6.12
C TYR A 177 -17.78 10.46 -5.02
N VAL A 178 -18.77 11.21 -4.53
CA VAL A 178 -18.56 12.21 -3.47
C VAL A 178 -18.23 11.57 -2.12
N ALA A 179 -18.76 10.37 -1.84
CA ALA A 179 -18.42 9.63 -0.63
C ALA A 179 -16.96 9.15 -0.68
N TYR A 180 -16.49 8.63 -1.82
CA TYR A 180 -15.09 8.26 -2.00
C TYR A 180 -14.14 9.45 -1.78
N LEU A 181 -14.47 10.62 -2.36
CA LEU A 181 -13.67 11.85 -2.15
C LEU A 181 -13.58 12.24 -0.68
N LYS A 182 -14.68 12.16 0.07
CA LYS A 182 -14.70 12.50 1.51
C LYS A 182 -13.87 11.53 2.33
N GLU A 183 -13.96 10.24 2.02
CA GLU A 183 -13.21 9.20 2.71
C GLU A 183 -11.70 9.37 2.45
N ASN A 184 -11.31 9.58 1.21
CA ASN A 184 -9.91 9.84 0.85
C ASN A 184 -9.35 11.07 1.56
N GLN A 185 -10.11 12.16 1.62
CA GLN A 185 -9.72 13.36 2.38
C GLN A 185 -9.59 13.11 3.89
N ARG A 186 -10.40 12.20 4.44
CA ARG A 186 -10.31 11.81 5.85
C ARG A 186 -9.03 11.01 6.10
N ILE A 187 -8.75 10.01 5.25
CA ILE A 187 -7.53 9.20 5.29
C ILE A 187 -6.29 10.08 5.19
N GLU A 188 -6.25 11.03 4.24
CA GLU A 188 -5.13 11.97 4.09
C GLU A 188 -4.88 12.81 5.34
N LYS A 189 -5.94 13.34 5.95
CA LYS A 189 -5.83 14.17 7.17
C LYS A 189 -5.37 13.35 8.38
N GLU A 190 -5.94 12.17 8.57
CA GLU A 190 -5.56 11.28 9.67
C GLU A 190 -4.13 10.77 9.51
N GLY A 191 -3.74 10.39 8.28
CA GLY A 191 -2.36 10.00 7.96
C GLY A 191 -1.36 11.12 8.22
N ALA A 192 -1.66 12.35 7.81
CA ALA A 192 -0.80 13.51 8.07
C ALA A 192 -0.66 13.80 9.58
N ALA A 193 -1.75 13.69 10.35
CA ALA A 193 -1.72 13.90 11.80
C ALA A 193 -0.89 12.81 12.51
N TYR A 194 -1.06 11.54 12.12
CA TYR A 194 -0.28 10.42 12.64
C TYR A 194 1.21 10.59 12.33
N GLN A 195 1.55 10.96 11.10
CA GLN A 195 2.94 11.21 10.71
C GLN A 195 3.56 12.34 11.53
N GLN A 196 2.82 13.44 11.74
CA GLN A 196 3.31 14.55 12.55
C GLN A 196 3.58 14.15 14.00
N GLU A 197 2.70 13.34 14.61
CA GLU A 197 2.91 12.83 15.98
C GLU A 197 4.11 11.88 16.04
N TYR A 198 4.25 11.00 15.05
CA TYR A 198 5.39 10.10 14.91
C TYR A 198 6.70 10.87 14.82
N ASP A 199 6.80 11.85 13.92
CA ASP A 199 8.00 12.67 13.71
C ASP A 199 8.37 13.46 14.98
N ALA A 200 7.36 14.01 15.68
CA ALA A 200 7.57 14.73 16.93
C ALA A 200 8.12 13.81 18.03
N ASN A 201 7.58 12.59 18.13
CA ASN A 201 8.06 11.60 19.09
C ASN A 201 9.48 11.11 18.74
N GLU A 202 9.76 10.82 17.47
CA GLU A 202 11.09 10.44 17.01
C GLU A 202 12.12 11.51 17.35
N SER A 203 11.83 12.78 17.02
CA SER A 203 12.69 13.91 17.35
C SER A 203 12.94 14.04 18.85
N ALA A 204 11.91 13.88 19.69
CA ALA A 204 12.05 13.94 21.14
C ALA A 204 12.94 12.80 21.69
N GLN A 205 12.86 11.61 21.11
CA GLN A 205 13.69 10.47 21.49
C GLN A 205 15.15 10.65 21.06
N THR A 206 15.38 11.18 19.86
CA THR A 206 16.73 11.54 19.38
C THR A 206 17.38 12.60 20.30
N ASP A 207 16.64 13.64 20.68
CA ASP A 207 17.13 14.66 21.62
C ASP A 207 17.47 14.09 23.00
N LEU A 208 16.63 13.18 23.50
CA LEU A 208 16.88 12.50 24.77
C LEU A 208 18.12 11.60 24.70
N ALA A 209 18.30 10.87 23.59
CA ALA A 209 19.47 10.03 23.35
C ALA A 209 20.76 10.88 23.34
N GLN A 210 20.77 12.01 22.62
CA GLN A 210 21.91 12.93 22.60
C GLN A 210 22.25 13.42 24.01
N LYS A 211 21.26 13.88 24.79
CA LYS A 211 21.47 14.36 26.16
C LYS A 211 22.06 13.27 27.06
N ALA A 212 21.58 12.03 26.95
CA ALA A 212 22.13 10.91 27.72
C ALA A 212 23.61 10.65 27.37
N MET A 213 23.98 10.75 26.08
CA MET A 213 25.36 10.62 25.62
C MET A 213 26.25 11.75 26.13
N ASP A 214 25.77 12.99 26.08
CA ASP A 214 26.53 14.16 26.51
C ASP A 214 26.82 14.13 28.01
N VAL A 215 25.83 13.77 28.82
CA VAL A 215 26.00 13.59 30.26
C VAL A 215 27.05 12.52 30.54
N ARG A 216 26.92 11.35 29.91
CA ARG A 216 27.85 10.24 30.14
C ARG A 216 29.26 10.57 29.62
N LYS A 217 29.38 11.26 28.48
CA LYS A 217 30.66 11.71 27.95
C LYS A 217 31.38 12.64 28.92
N LYS A 218 30.65 13.60 29.51
CA LYS A 218 31.21 14.53 30.50
C LYS A 218 31.74 13.79 31.73
N GLU A 219 31.05 12.76 32.21
CA GLU A 219 31.52 11.91 33.31
C GLU A 219 32.82 11.18 32.95
N LEU A 220 32.86 10.58 31.75
CA LEU A 220 34.03 9.85 31.25
C LEU A 220 35.24 10.75 31.05
N ASP A 221 35.05 11.94 30.50
CA ASP A 221 36.13 12.92 30.29
C ASP A 221 36.71 13.38 31.64
N ALA A 222 35.86 13.62 32.65
CA ALA A 222 36.29 13.96 34.01
C ALA A 222 37.03 12.80 34.69
N GLU A 223 36.54 11.56 34.53
CA GLU A 223 37.21 10.38 35.07
C GLU A 223 38.59 10.16 34.42
N LYS A 224 38.67 10.26 33.09
CA LYS A 224 39.92 10.15 32.34
C LYS A 224 40.95 11.15 32.84
N ALA A 225 40.58 12.43 32.98
CA ALA A 225 41.49 13.47 33.47
C ALA A 225 42.06 13.11 34.85
N LYS A 226 41.20 12.66 35.77
CA LYS A 226 41.59 12.22 37.12
C LYS A 226 42.55 11.03 37.10
N GLN A 227 42.34 10.04 36.23
CA GLN A 227 43.23 8.88 36.17
C GLN A 227 44.57 9.20 35.51
N VAL A 228 44.61 10.11 34.52
CA VAL A 228 45.87 10.60 33.96
C VAL A 228 46.71 11.31 35.03
N GLU A 229 46.08 12.17 35.84
CA GLU A 229 46.78 12.83 36.95
C GLU A 229 47.37 11.81 37.94
N ARG A 230 46.59 10.79 38.32
CA ARG A 230 47.05 9.71 39.20
C ARG A 230 48.19 8.89 38.60
N LEU A 231 48.16 8.63 37.30
CA LEU A 231 49.25 7.93 36.60
C LEU A 231 50.55 8.72 36.68
N ASN A 232 50.48 10.04 36.43
CA ASN A 232 51.64 10.91 36.55
C ASN A 232 52.16 10.96 37.99
N GLN A 233 51.27 11.08 38.98
CA GLN A 233 51.65 11.05 40.40
C GLN A 233 52.35 9.74 40.78
N ALA A 234 51.85 8.58 40.31
CA ALA A 234 52.49 7.29 40.56
C ALA A 234 53.88 7.21 39.90
N TRP A 235 54.00 7.70 38.66
CA TRP A 235 55.29 7.78 37.97
C TRP A 235 56.28 8.69 38.69
N ASP A 236 55.83 9.80 39.27
CA ASP A 236 56.68 10.78 39.92
C ASP A 236 57.27 10.33 41.25
N GLN A 237 56.71 9.27 41.87
CA GLN A 237 57.26 8.67 43.09
C GLN A 237 58.58 7.91 42.86
N PHE A 238 58.92 7.56 41.62
CA PHE A 238 60.13 6.83 41.30
C PHE A 238 61.38 7.69 41.29
N THR A 239 62.49 7.10 41.72
CA THR A 239 63.85 7.65 41.55
C THR A 239 64.26 7.70 40.07
N PRO A 240 65.26 8.53 39.70
CA PRO A 240 65.77 8.58 38.32
C PRO A 240 66.21 7.22 37.77
N GLU A 241 66.83 6.38 38.60
CA GLU A 241 67.31 5.05 38.22
C GLU A 241 66.13 4.10 37.93
N GLN A 242 65.10 4.13 38.77
CA GLN A 242 63.86 3.36 38.56
C GLN A 242 63.12 3.84 37.30
N LYS A 243 63.05 5.16 37.06
CA LYS A 243 62.47 5.72 35.84
C LYS A 243 63.22 5.27 34.59
N ALA A 244 64.56 5.25 34.63
CA ALA A 244 65.37 4.77 33.52
C ALA A 244 65.10 3.28 33.21
N GLN A 245 64.90 2.46 34.25
CA GLN A 245 64.58 1.03 34.08
C GLN A 245 63.19 0.80 33.47
N LEU A 246 62.21 1.64 33.79
CA LEU A 246 60.82 1.49 33.34
C LEU A 246 60.48 2.30 32.07
N GLN A 247 61.39 3.13 31.58
CA GLN A 247 61.09 4.09 30.50
C GLN A 247 60.54 3.43 29.23
N GLN A 248 61.19 2.35 28.77
CA GLN A 248 60.74 1.64 27.59
C GLN A 248 59.40 0.93 27.81
N ASP A 249 59.24 0.22 28.93
CA ASP A 249 57.98 -0.45 29.29
C ASP A 249 56.81 0.53 29.39
N GLN A 250 57.04 1.72 29.95
CA GLN A 250 56.02 2.77 30.04
C GLN A 250 55.65 3.32 28.65
N SER A 251 56.63 3.50 27.76
CA SER A 251 56.39 3.93 26.37
C SER A 251 55.59 2.90 25.58
N ASP A 252 56.03 1.64 25.61
CA ASP A 252 55.37 0.52 24.93
C ASP A 252 53.94 0.32 25.45
N TRP A 253 53.75 0.52 26.76
CA TRP A 253 52.44 0.45 27.38
C TRP A 253 51.49 1.55 26.87
N PHE A 254 51.96 2.79 26.69
CA PHE A 254 51.14 3.88 26.15
C PHE A 254 50.68 3.55 24.73
N GLU A 255 51.59 3.11 23.86
CA GLU A 255 51.28 2.74 22.48
C GLU A 255 50.27 1.58 22.44
N LYS A 256 50.56 0.50 23.20
CA LYS A 256 49.67 -0.66 23.27
C LYS A 256 48.27 -0.29 23.76
N ARG A 257 48.17 0.54 24.82
CA ARG A 257 46.88 1.00 25.33
C ARG A 257 46.09 1.73 24.25
N ASP A 258 46.72 2.66 23.54
CA ASP A 258 46.03 3.51 22.59
C ASP A 258 45.57 2.71 21.36
N VAL A 259 46.39 1.78 20.88
CA VAL A 259 46.02 0.85 19.79
C VAL A 259 44.89 -0.08 20.23
N ASP A 260 45.02 -0.77 21.37
CA ASP A 260 44.02 -1.70 21.87
C ASP A 260 42.66 -1.00 22.06
N CYS A 261 42.67 0.19 22.66
CA CYS A 261 41.43 0.93 22.92
C CYS A 261 40.78 1.46 21.65
N LYS A 262 41.56 1.85 20.63
CA LYS A 262 41.02 2.26 19.32
C LYS A 262 40.37 1.10 18.57
N VAL A 263 40.93 -0.10 18.67
CA VAL A 263 40.33 -1.31 18.07
C VAL A 263 39.05 -1.69 18.82
N LEU A 264 39.08 -1.70 20.15
CA LEU A 264 37.92 -2.07 20.97
C LEU A 264 36.75 -1.10 20.83
N SER A 265 37.03 0.20 20.64
CA SER A 265 35.98 1.22 20.52
C SER A 265 35.20 1.18 19.22
N GLN A 266 35.66 0.44 18.21
CA GLN A 266 34.99 0.28 16.91
C GLN A 266 33.87 -0.77 16.94
N LYS A 267 33.73 -1.54 18.04
CA LYS A 267 32.67 -2.54 18.16
C LYS A 267 31.29 -1.89 18.06
N SER A 268 30.40 -2.55 17.33
CA SER A 268 29.02 -2.09 17.23
C SER A 268 28.35 -2.20 18.59
N VAL A 269 27.54 -1.21 18.94
CA VAL A 269 26.69 -1.27 20.14
C VAL A 269 25.75 -2.47 20.09
N TYR A 270 25.33 -2.90 18.90
CA TYR A 270 24.45 -4.06 18.70
C TYR A 270 25.14 -5.40 18.96
N ASP A 271 26.48 -5.42 19.07
CA ASP A 271 27.25 -6.62 19.44
C ASP A 271 27.42 -6.76 20.96
N ILE A 272 26.98 -5.76 21.73
CA ILE A 272 27.01 -5.76 23.20
C ILE A 272 25.73 -6.42 23.71
N ALA A 273 25.85 -7.38 24.61
CA ALA A 273 24.67 -7.97 25.25
C ALA A 273 23.89 -6.90 26.01
N GLU A 274 22.55 -6.91 25.95
CA GLU A 274 21.70 -5.86 26.53
C GLU A 274 21.99 -5.59 28.03
N LYS A 275 22.29 -6.65 28.79
CA LYS A 275 22.66 -6.56 30.21
C LYS A 275 23.96 -5.79 30.46
N ASP A 276 24.84 -5.72 29.46
CA ASP A 276 26.15 -5.10 29.51
C ASP A 276 26.13 -3.70 28.86
N MET A 277 25.00 -3.29 28.27
CA MET A 277 24.82 -1.94 27.70
C MET A 277 24.63 -0.90 28.80
N GLU A 278 25.33 0.23 28.66
CA GLU A 278 25.07 1.41 29.48
C GLU A 278 23.73 2.07 29.10
N THR A 279 23.16 2.85 30.02
CA THR A 279 21.84 3.47 29.85
C THR A 279 21.69 4.27 28.55
N TYR A 280 22.73 5.01 28.13
CA TYR A 280 22.69 5.76 26.88
C TYR A 280 22.70 4.85 25.65
N GLN A 281 23.36 3.69 25.73
CA GLN A 281 23.49 2.71 24.65
C GLN A 281 22.17 1.99 24.34
N LYS A 282 21.28 1.89 25.34
CA LYS A 282 19.94 1.32 25.15
C LYS A 282 19.05 2.16 24.23
N GLN A 283 19.45 3.40 23.93
CA GLN A 283 18.77 4.29 22.98
C GLN A 283 19.39 4.25 21.58
N ALA A 284 20.26 3.28 21.27
CA ALA A 284 21.01 3.20 20.01
C ALA A 284 20.15 3.24 18.74
N ARG A 285 18.88 2.83 18.82
CA ARG A 285 17.95 2.90 17.69
C ARG A 285 17.67 4.32 17.20
N TYR A 286 17.87 5.33 18.06
CA TYR A 286 17.65 6.75 17.74
C TYR A 286 18.95 7.49 17.34
N TRP A 287 20.06 6.78 17.24
CA TRP A 287 21.35 7.39 16.95
C TRP A 287 21.54 7.64 15.46
N ASN A 288 21.87 8.90 15.15
CA ASN A 288 22.45 9.28 13.87
C ASN A 288 23.97 8.97 13.85
N ASP A 289 24.63 9.24 12.72
CA ASP A 289 26.05 8.93 12.56
C ASP A 289 26.97 9.72 13.49
N ALA A 290 26.62 10.96 13.83
CA ALA A 290 27.37 11.76 14.80
C ALA A 290 27.31 11.15 16.20
N MET A 291 26.15 10.67 16.63
CA MET A 291 25.98 9.95 17.89
C MET A 291 26.77 8.64 17.87
N ARG A 292 26.74 7.88 16.77
CA ARG A 292 27.55 6.65 16.66
C ARG A 292 29.04 6.96 16.81
N GLN A 293 29.53 8.04 16.20
CA GLN A 293 30.91 8.48 16.37
C GLN A 293 31.22 8.88 17.82
N GLN A 294 30.32 9.64 18.45
CA GLN A 294 30.45 10.03 19.86
C GLN A 294 30.48 8.80 20.78
N ASN A 295 29.68 7.75 20.52
CA ASN A 295 29.74 6.49 21.25
C ASN A 295 31.12 5.84 21.09
N GLN A 296 31.69 5.79 19.87
CA GLN A 296 33.05 5.26 19.68
C GLN A 296 34.08 6.02 20.52
N ASP A 297 34.01 7.35 20.55
CA ASP A 297 34.91 8.18 21.37
C ASP A 297 34.74 7.93 22.87
N MET A 298 33.51 7.71 23.32
CA MET A 298 33.19 7.35 24.70
C MET A 298 33.72 5.95 25.04
N GLN A 299 33.56 4.96 24.16
CA GLN A 299 34.10 3.61 24.35
C GLN A 299 35.63 3.61 24.42
N TYR A 300 36.29 4.40 23.56
CA TYR A 300 37.73 4.62 23.64
C TYR A 300 38.12 5.20 25.00
N THR A 301 37.40 6.23 25.46
CA THR A 301 37.65 6.90 26.74
C THR A 301 37.47 5.95 27.93
N GLN A 302 36.47 5.06 27.88
CA GLN A 302 36.25 4.01 28.89
C GLN A 302 37.42 3.03 28.94
N CYS A 303 37.81 2.49 27.79
CA CYS A 303 38.96 1.58 27.70
C CYS A 303 40.24 2.26 28.20
N PHE A 304 40.52 3.48 27.73
CA PHE A 304 41.68 4.26 28.13
C PHE A 304 41.74 4.42 29.65
N THR A 305 40.61 4.81 30.25
CA THR A 305 40.50 5.05 31.69
C THR A 305 40.74 3.77 32.47
N LYS A 306 40.09 2.66 32.08
CA LYS A 306 40.28 1.35 32.72
C LYS A 306 41.73 0.89 32.68
N ARG A 307 42.37 0.94 31.50
CA ARG A 307 43.78 0.56 31.33
C ARG A 307 44.70 1.45 32.18
N THR A 308 44.40 2.74 32.24
CA THR A 308 45.17 3.69 33.06
C THR A 308 45.08 3.36 34.54
N VAL A 309 43.90 2.97 35.06
CA VAL A 309 43.76 2.49 36.44
C VAL A 309 44.59 1.23 36.68
N GLU A 310 44.51 0.24 35.78
CA GLU A 310 45.30 -1.00 35.86
C GLU A 310 46.82 -0.68 35.91
N ARG A 311 47.27 0.30 35.13
CA ARG A 311 48.68 0.71 35.10
C ARG A 311 49.12 1.47 36.35
N VAL A 312 48.28 2.34 36.91
CA VAL A 312 48.54 2.99 38.20
C VAL A 312 48.79 1.93 39.28
N VAL A 313 47.95 0.88 39.33
CA VAL A 313 48.13 -0.24 40.27
C VAL A 313 49.45 -0.96 40.04
N TYR A 314 49.80 -1.25 38.77
CA TYR A 314 51.09 -1.87 38.45
C TYR A 314 52.28 -1.03 38.93
N LEU A 315 52.33 0.26 38.59
CA LEU A 315 53.43 1.14 38.98
C LEU A 315 53.58 1.22 40.50
N ASN A 316 52.47 1.30 41.24
CA ASN A 316 52.53 1.33 42.71
C ASN A 316 53.08 0.05 43.36
N ASN A 317 53.24 -1.05 42.62
CA ASN A 317 53.70 -2.34 43.16
C ASN A 317 54.98 -2.87 42.51
N VAL A 318 55.49 -2.24 41.46
CA VAL A 318 56.58 -2.82 40.64
C VAL A 318 57.93 -2.93 41.37
N PHE A 319 58.14 -2.13 42.42
CA PHE A 319 59.36 -2.16 43.25
C PHE A 319 59.08 -2.39 44.75
N ASN A 320 57.86 -2.79 45.10
CA ASN A 320 57.46 -3.09 46.48
C ASN A 320 57.62 -4.56 46.83
#